data_AF-A0A838BPH2-F1
#
_entry.id   AF-A0A838BPH2-F1
#
_cell.length_a   1.000
_cell.length_b   1.000
_cell.length_c   1.000
_cell.angle_alpha   90.00
_cell.angle_beta   90.00
_cell.angle_gamma   90.00
#
_symmetry.space_group_name_H-M   'P 1'
#
loop_
_entity.id
_entity.type
_entity.pdbx_description
1 polymer ?
#
loop_
_entity_poly.entity_id
_entity_poly.type
_entity_poly.pdbx_seq_one_letter_code
_entity_poly.pdbx_strand_id
1 'polypeptide(L)'
;MSDSNRRPNKLNSLQIRALNERLLARRQTKETLQAIAADFGVTYQTVNYHAKKLPGPIRYKRIRPQVDDAEVLRLYGIHMNKGTVAGELGVPLKAISKALARMEWKAAA
;
A
#
# COMPACT_ATOMS: atom_id res chain seq x y z
N MET A 1 -48.80 8.21 7.55
CA MET A 1 -47.58 7.42 7.22
C MET A 1 -47.35 7.51 5.72
N SER A 2 -46.08 7.55 5.29
CA SER A 2 -45.53 7.21 3.95
C SER A 2 -44.78 8.33 3.24
N ASP A 3 -43.44 8.36 3.43
CA ASP A 3 -42.46 8.53 2.33
C ASP A 3 -41.00 8.19 2.72
N SER A 4 -40.80 7.36 3.75
CA SER A 4 -39.46 7.13 4.33
C SER A 4 -38.66 5.97 3.70
N ASN A 5 -39.10 5.38 2.57
CA ASN A 5 -38.53 4.11 2.08
C ASN A 5 -37.90 4.13 0.68
N ARG A 6 -37.73 5.30 0.04
CA ARG A 6 -36.80 5.42 -1.09
C ARG A 6 -35.38 5.55 -0.53
N ARG A 7 -34.66 4.45 -0.35
CA ARG A 7 -33.20 4.50 -0.11
C ARG A 7 -32.52 5.13 -1.34
N PRO A 8 -32.06 6.39 -1.33
CA PRO A 8 -31.53 7.03 -2.53
C PRO A 8 -30.01 6.92 -2.52
N ASN A 9 -29.44 5.70 -2.51
CA ASN A 9 -28.02 5.54 -2.16
C ASN A 9 -27.22 4.71 -3.15
N LYS A 10 -27.33 5.00 -4.45
CA LYS A 10 -26.34 4.58 -5.44
C LYS A 10 -25.83 5.82 -6.16
N LEU A 11 -24.51 6.04 -6.12
CA LEU A 11 -23.89 6.99 -7.04
C LEU A 11 -24.05 6.48 -8.48
N ASN A 12 -24.38 7.39 -9.40
CA ASN A 12 -24.34 7.08 -10.83
C ASN A 12 -22.90 6.77 -11.26
N SER A 13 -22.74 5.99 -12.33
CA SER A 13 -21.45 5.70 -12.99
C SER A 13 -20.59 6.96 -13.22
N LEU A 14 -21.19 8.05 -13.68
CA LEU A 14 -20.52 9.36 -13.85
C LEU A 14 -20.04 9.94 -12.51
N GLN A 15 -20.84 9.85 -11.46
CA GLN A 15 -20.47 10.31 -10.12
C GLN A 15 -19.38 9.44 -9.50
N ILE A 16 -19.38 8.13 -9.78
CA ILE A 16 -18.31 7.20 -9.35
C ILE A 16 -16.99 7.55 -10.04
N ARG A 17 -17.02 7.85 -11.35
CA ARG A 17 -15.83 8.31 -12.08
C ARG A 17 -15.31 9.64 -11.54
N ALA A 18 -16.19 10.63 -11.36
CA ALA A 18 -15.83 11.92 -10.79
C ALA A 18 -15.32 11.81 -9.34
N LEU A 19 -15.88 10.90 -8.54
CA LEU A 19 -15.37 10.57 -7.20
C LEU A 19 -13.93 10.07 -7.27
N ASN A 20 -13.65 9.13 -8.18
CA ASN A 20 -12.31 8.58 -8.35
C ASN A 20 -11.31 9.66 -8.77
N GLU A 21 -11.64 10.48 -9.77
CA GLU A 21 -10.79 11.58 -10.23
C GLU A 21 -10.47 12.58 -9.10
N ARG A 22 -11.48 12.94 -8.28
CA ARG A 22 -11.29 13.85 -7.13
C ARG A 22 -10.46 13.24 -6.01
N LEU A 23 -10.58 11.93 -5.77
CA LEU A 23 -9.84 11.21 -4.73
C LEU A 23 -8.44 10.77 -5.16
N LEU A 24 -8.13 10.78 -6.47
CA LEU A 24 -6.77 10.61 -6.96
C LEU A 24 -5.90 11.83 -6.64
N ALA A 25 -6.47 13.04 -6.72
CA ALA A 25 -5.76 14.30 -6.51
C ALA A 25 -5.72 14.77 -5.03
N ARG A 26 -6.53 14.17 -4.15
CA ARG A 26 -6.72 14.64 -2.77
C ARG A 26 -6.62 13.50 -1.77
N ARG A 27 -6.18 13.79 -0.54
CA ARG A 27 -6.24 12.80 0.55
C ARG A 27 -7.71 12.47 0.86
N GLN A 28 -8.00 11.20 1.09
CA GLN A 28 -9.32 10.73 1.55
C GLN A 28 -9.56 11.12 3.02
N THR A 29 -9.82 12.39 3.29
CA THR A 29 -10.23 12.88 4.61
C THR A 29 -11.75 12.94 4.73
N LYS A 30 -12.27 12.95 5.97
CA LYS A 30 -13.70 13.09 6.24
C LYS A 30 -14.27 14.37 5.61
N GLU A 31 -13.55 15.49 5.74
CA GLU A 31 -13.92 16.79 5.16
C GLU A 31 -14.02 16.72 3.63
N THR A 32 -13.05 16.07 2.98
CA THR A 32 -13.03 15.92 1.52
C THR A 32 -14.24 15.13 1.03
N LEU A 33 -14.57 14.03 1.71
CA LEU A 33 -15.74 13.20 1.37
C LEU A 33 -17.06 13.93 1.66
N GLN A 34 -17.12 14.78 2.68
CA GLN A 34 -18.30 15.61 2.98
C GLN A 34 -18.51 16.69 1.91
N ALA A 35 -17.44 17.35 1.46
CA ALA A 35 -17.51 18.32 0.37
C ALA A 35 -17.98 17.66 -0.94
N ILE A 36 -17.45 16.48 -1.27
CA ILE A 36 -17.89 15.73 -2.46
C ILE A 36 -19.35 15.27 -2.33
N ALA A 37 -19.78 14.90 -1.12
CA ALA A 37 -21.17 14.52 -0.86
C ALA A 37 -22.13 15.69 -1.07
N ALA A 38 -21.76 16.89 -0.60
CA ALA A 38 -22.51 18.13 -0.85
C ALA A 38 -22.61 18.43 -2.36
N ASP A 39 -21.49 18.36 -3.09
CA ASP A 39 -21.46 18.60 -4.53
C ASP A 39 -22.33 17.61 -5.33
N PHE A 40 -22.43 16.37 -4.86
CA PHE A 40 -23.22 15.33 -5.52
C PHE A 40 -24.69 15.31 -5.06
N GLY A 41 -25.05 16.12 -4.06
CA GLY A 41 -26.39 16.10 -3.45
C GLY A 41 -26.70 14.78 -2.73
N VAL A 42 -25.69 14.06 -2.24
CA VAL A 42 -25.86 12.78 -1.54
C VAL A 42 -25.30 12.81 -0.13
N THR A 43 -25.58 11.78 0.66
CA THR A 43 -25.03 11.69 2.02
C THR A 43 -23.54 11.31 2.01
N TYR A 44 -22.82 11.77 3.04
CA TYR A 44 -21.45 11.34 3.30
C TYR A 44 -21.32 9.80 3.37
N GLN A 45 -22.31 9.12 3.93
CA GLN A 45 -22.30 7.66 4.06
C GLN A 45 -22.26 6.97 2.70
N THR A 46 -23.03 7.49 1.73
CA THR A 46 -23.04 7.01 0.34
C THR A 46 -21.69 7.22 -0.32
N VAL A 47 -21.12 8.43 -0.22
CA VAL A 47 -19.80 8.72 -0.81
C VAL A 47 -18.69 7.88 -0.15
N ASN A 48 -18.67 7.76 1.17
CA ASN A 48 -17.70 6.96 1.91
C ASN A 48 -17.78 5.46 1.55
N TYR A 49 -18.99 4.92 1.40
CA TYR A 49 -19.20 3.54 0.95
C TYR A 49 -18.56 3.29 -0.43
N HIS A 50 -18.79 4.19 -1.39
CA HIS A 50 -18.21 4.07 -2.73
C HIS A 50 -16.70 4.35 -2.75
N ALA A 51 -16.22 5.32 -1.97
CA ALA A 51 -14.79 5.65 -1.88
C ALA A 51 -13.94 4.46 -1.39
N LYS A 52 -14.46 3.66 -0.44
CA LYS A 52 -13.78 2.44 0.05
C LYS A 52 -13.68 1.32 -0.99
N LYS A 53 -14.54 1.33 -2.00
CA LYS A 53 -14.57 0.33 -3.08
C LYS A 53 -13.73 0.74 -4.29
N LEU A 54 -13.33 1.99 -4.38
CA LEU A 54 -12.44 2.43 -5.44
C LEU A 54 -11.07 1.75 -5.26
N PRO A 55 -10.44 1.31 -6.35
CA PRO A 55 -9.08 0.80 -6.27
C PRO A 55 -8.22 1.91 -5.66
N GLY A 56 -7.65 1.63 -4.48
CA GLY A 56 -6.70 2.55 -3.88
C GLY A 56 -5.57 2.84 -4.88
N PRO A 57 -4.90 4.00 -4.79
CA PRO A 57 -3.75 4.28 -5.64
C PRO A 57 -2.81 3.07 -5.56
N ILE A 58 -2.50 2.49 -6.71
CA ILE A 58 -1.61 1.34 -6.81
C ILE A 58 -0.30 1.77 -6.17
N ARG A 59 -0.09 1.35 -4.92
CA ARG A 59 1.17 1.60 -4.23
C ARG A 59 2.15 0.63 -4.86
N TYR A 60 2.90 1.10 -5.85
CA TYR A 60 4.07 0.39 -6.34
C TYR A 60 4.94 0.10 -5.12
N LYS A 61 5.02 -1.19 -4.74
CA LYS A 61 5.94 -1.62 -3.69
C LYS A 61 7.33 -1.24 -4.21
N ARG A 62 8.07 -0.41 -3.47
CA ARG A 62 9.48 -0.15 -3.78
C ARG A 62 10.15 -1.50 -4.04
N ILE A 63 10.79 -1.63 -5.20
CA ILE A 63 11.58 -2.81 -5.54
C ILE A 63 12.56 -3.00 -4.39
N ARG A 64 12.49 -4.14 -3.71
CA ARG A 64 13.41 -4.42 -2.61
C ARG A 64 14.81 -4.59 -3.23
N PRO A 65 15.87 -4.05 -2.61
CA PRO A 65 17.23 -4.37 -3.00
C PRO A 65 17.36 -5.90 -3.06
N GLN A 66 17.68 -6.43 -4.24
CA GLN A 66 18.01 -7.84 -4.36
C GLN A 66 19.43 -7.97 -3.82
N VAL A 67 19.53 -8.66 -2.68
CA VAL A 67 20.80 -9.06 -2.12
C VAL A 67 21.12 -10.43 -2.67
N ASP A 68 22.29 -10.59 -3.27
CA ASP A 68 22.78 -11.87 -3.74
C ASP A 68 23.17 -12.73 -2.52
N ASP A 69 22.46 -13.84 -2.34
CA ASP A 69 22.67 -14.77 -1.23
C ASP A 69 24.08 -15.41 -1.31
N ALA A 70 24.61 -15.64 -2.51
CA ALA A 70 25.93 -16.26 -2.71
C ALA A 70 27.06 -15.33 -2.24
N GLU A 71 26.97 -14.05 -2.58
CA GLU A 71 27.97 -13.07 -2.20
C GLU A 71 27.93 -12.76 -0.70
N VAL A 72 26.73 -12.73 -0.10
CA VAL A 72 26.59 -12.65 1.36
C VAL A 72 27.23 -13.84 2.05
N LEU A 73 27.01 -15.06 1.57
CA LEU A 73 27.62 -16.26 2.15
C LEU A 73 29.15 -16.24 1.99
N ARG A 74 29.64 -15.79 0.83
CA ARG A 74 31.08 -15.65 0.56
C ARG A 74 31.73 -14.70 1.57
N LEU A 75 31.17 -13.49 1.75
CA LEU A 75 31.71 -12.47 2.66
C LEU A 75 31.50 -12.83 4.14
N TYR A 76 30.38 -13.45 4.50
CA TYR A 76 30.12 -13.89 5.87
C TYR A 76 30.96 -15.11 6.25
N GLY A 77 31.24 -16.01 5.30
CA GLY A 77 32.06 -17.21 5.48
C GLY A 77 33.53 -16.92 5.79
N ILE A 78 34.04 -15.73 5.45
CA ILE A 78 35.38 -15.24 5.83
C ILE A 78 35.42 -14.63 7.25
N HIS A 79 34.47 -14.97 8.12
CA HIS A 79 34.30 -14.45 9.48
C HIS A 79 34.06 -12.93 9.58
N MET A 80 33.57 -12.29 8.52
CA MET A 80 33.17 -10.89 8.58
C MET A 80 31.87 -10.74 9.39
N ASN A 81 31.80 -9.73 10.27
CA ASN A 81 30.56 -9.43 10.97
C ASN A 81 29.50 -8.88 9.99
N LYS A 82 28.21 -9.03 10.32
CA LYS A 82 27.08 -8.63 9.46
C LYS A 82 27.13 -7.14 9.07
N GLY A 83 27.70 -6.29 9.93
CA GLY A 83 27.87 -4.86 9.68
C GLY A 83 28.90 -4.58 8.59
N THR A 84 30.03 -5.28 8.60
CA THR A 84 31.07 -5.16 7.57
C THR A 84 30.55 -5.67 6.22
N VAL A 85 29.86 -6.82 6.19
CA VAL A 85 29.24 -7.34 4.96
C VAL A 85 28.21 -6.36 4.39
N ALA A 86 27.42 -5.71 5.25
CA ALA A 86 26.46 -4.68 4.84
C ALA A 86 27.16 -3.45 4.23
N GLY A 87 28.31 -3.05 4.80
CA GLY A 87 29.15 -1.97 4.28
C GLY A 87 29.74 -2.29 2.90
N GLU A 88 30.36 -3.46 2.75
CA GLU A 88 30.97 -3.92 1.49
C GLU A 88 29.94 -4.02 0.36
N LEU A 89 28.74 -4.51 0.65
CA LEU A 89 27.68 -4.67 -0.34
C LEU A 89 26.85 -3.41 -0.56
N GLY A 90 27.07 -2.34 0.22
CA GLY A 90 26.29 -1.10 0.12
C GLY A 90 24.80 -1.30 0.42
N VAL A 91 24.45 -2.30 1.23
CA VAL A 91 23.05 -2.65 1.54
C VAL A 91 22.75 -2.50 3.03
N PRO A 92 21.48 -2.27 3.42
CA PRO A 92 21.13 -2.18 4.83
C PRO A 92 21.44 -3.48 5.59
N LEU A 93 21.92 -3.37 6.83
CA LEU A 93 22.16 -4.51 7.73
C LEU A 93 20.95 -5.46 7.82
N LYS A 94 19.74 -4.90 7.83
CA LYS A 94 18.49 -5.67 7.84
C LYS A 94 18.30 -6.55 6.61
N ALA A 95 18.88 -6.17 5.47
CA ALA A 95 18.85 -6.97 4.25
C ALA A 95 19.79 -8.18 4.37
N ILE A 96 20.99 -8.01 4.93
CA ILE A 96 21.93 -9.10 5.24
C ILE A 96 21.32 -10.10 6.24
N SER A 97 20.75 -9.62 7.34
CA SER A 97 20.09 -10.51 8.33
C SER A 97 18.96 -11.34 7.72
N LYS A 98 18.21 -10.77 6.77
CA LYS A 98 17.16 -11.50 6.05
C LYS A 98 17.71 -12.50 5.04
N ALA A 99 18.79 -12.17 4.36
CA ALA A 99 19.47 -13.08 3.44
C ALA A 99 20.00 -14.32 4.18
N LEU A 100 20.70 -14.10 5.31
CA LEU A 100 21.19 -15.19 6.17
C LEU A 100 20.05 -16.08 6.68
N ALA A 101 18.99 -15.50 7.24
CA ALA A 101 17.83 -16.27 7.68
C ALA A 101 17.21 -17.07 6.53
N ARG A 102 17.02 -16.47 5.35
CA ARG A 102 16.48 -17.19 4.18
C ARG A 102 17.36 -18.38 3.77
N MET A 103 18.68 -18.25 3.85
CA MET A 103 19.61 -19.33 3.57
C MET A 103 19.53 -20.45 4.62
N GLU A 104 19.43 -20.12 5.90
CA GLU A 104 19.22 -21.10 6.98
C GLU A 104 17.92 -21.90 6.75
N TRP A 105 16.83 -21.23 6.41
CA TRP A 105 15.55 -21.89 6.09
C TRP A 105 15.65 -22.79 4.86
N LYS A 106 16.41 -22.41 3.83
CA LYS A 106 16.65 -23.24 2.64
C LYS A 106 17.56 -24.44 2.93
N ALA A 107 18.51 -24.31 3.85
CA ALA A 107 19.41 -25.39 4.24
C ALA A 107 18.73 -26.40 5.18
N ALA A 108 17.68 -25.98 5.89
CA ALA A 108 16.89 -26.81 6.79
C ALA A 108 15.67 -27.49 6.13
N ALA A 109 15.39 -27.19 4.87
CA ALA A 109 14.29 -27.73 4.07
C ALA A 109 14.80 -28.77 3.07
#